data_AF-A0A392W8M2-F1
#
_entry.id   AF-A0A392W8M2-F1
#
_cell.length_a   1.000
_cell.length_b   1.000
_cell.length_c   1.000
_cell.angle_alpha   90.00
_cell.angle_beta   90.00
_cell.angle_gamma   90.00
#
_symmetry.space_group_name_H-M   'P 1'
#
loop_
_entity.id
_entity.type
_entity.pdbx_description
1 polymer ?
#
loop_
_entity_poly.entity_id
_entity_poly.type
_entity_poly.pdbx_seq_one_letter_code
_entity_poly.pdbx_strand_id
1 'polypeptide(L)' 'MEERSEVDTLPVVRQFADVFPDDILDLPPEREVDFSIDIIPGTSPISMAPYRMSAAELEK' A
#
# COMPACT_ATOMS: atom_id res chain seq x y z
N MET A 1 -7.80 10.11 -20.29
CA MET A 1 -8.61 11.28 -19.90
C MET A 1 -8.46 11.33 -18.39
N GLU A 2 -7.54 12.16 -17.90
CA GLU A 2 -7.34 12.33 -16.44
C GLU A 2 -8.63 12.86 -15.83
N GLU A 3 -9.22 12.08 -14.93
CA GLU A 3 -10.29 12.55 -14.06
C GLU A 3 -9.63 13.30 -12.90
N ARG A 4 -9.30 14.58 -13.12
CA ARG A 4 -8.94 15.49 -12.02
C ARG A 4 -10.18 15.67 -11.16
N SER A 5 -10.20 14.95 -10.05
CA SER A 5 -11.29 15.01 -9.09
C SER A 5 -11.22 16.35 -8.33
N GLU A 6 -12.36 16.90 -7.90
CA GLU A 6 -12.42 18.22 -7.23
C GLU A 6 -11.48 18.32 -6.01
N VAL A 7 -11.07 17.19 -5.43
CA VAL A 7 -10.14 17.11 -4.30
C VAL A 7 -8.72 17.60 -4.62
N ASP A 8 -8.27 17.55 -5.87
CA ASP A 8 -6.95 18.08 -6.28
C ASP A 8 -6.87 19.60 -6.15
N THR A 9 -8.02 20.28 -6.08
CA THR A 9 -8.09 21.73 -5.91
C THR A 9 -7.97 22.16 -4.45
N LEU A 10 -8.12 21.22 -3.50
CA LEU A 10 -8.02 21.51 -2.08
C LEU A 10 -6.59 21.98 -1.76
N PRO A 11 -6.43 23.13 -1.06
CA PRO A 11 -5.12 23.68 -0.75
C PRO A 11 -4.19 22.70 -0.02
N VAL A 12 -4.78 21.82 0.80
CA VAL A 12 -4.03 20.80 1.54
C VAL A 12 -3.47 19.72 0.60
N VAL A 13 -4.25 19.26 -0.38
CA VAL A 13 -3.82 18.21 -1.33
C VAL A 13 -2.69 18.75 -2.21
N ARG A 14 -2.80 20.00 -2.66
CA ARG A 14 -1.73 20.67 -3.45
C ARG A 14 -0.43 20.88 -2.67
N GLN A 15 -0.50 21.00 -1.35
CA GLN A 15 0.69 21.11 -0.50
C GLN A 15 1.43 19.78 -0.32
N PHE A 16 0.76 18.64 -0.57
CA PHE A 16 1.30 17.29 -0.40
C PHE A 16 1.18 16.46 -1.69
N ALA A 17 1.24 17.11 -2.85
CA ALA A 17 1.09 16.45 -4.14
C ALA A 17 2.19 15.40 -4.41
N ASP A 18 3.33 15.50 -3.74
CA ASP A 18 4.44 14.56 -3.74
C ASP A 18 4.20 13.30 -2.88
N VAL A 19 3.25 13.36 -1.93
CA VAL A 19 2.88 12.23 -1.06
C VAL A 19 1.86 11.31 -1.75
N PHE A 20 1.09 11.84 -2.69
CA PHE A 20 0.08 11.11 -3.46
C PHE A 20 0.41 11.16 -4.96
N PRO A 21 1.53 10.56 -5.40
CA PRO A 21 1.85 10.49 -6.82
C PRO A 21 0.77 9.68 -7.56
N ASP A 22 0.44 10.10 -8.78
CA ASP A 22 -0.50 9.40 -9.66
C ASP A 22 -0.02 7.97 -9.99
N ASP A 23 1.29 7.75 -9.91
CA ASP A 23 1.96 6.46 -10.06
C ASP A 23 2.23 5.83 -8.69
N ILE A 24 1.69 4.64 -8.44
CA ILE A 24 2.06 3.85 -7.26
C ILE A 24 3.49 3.34 -7.45
N LEU A 25 4.43 3.85 -6.67
CA LEU A 25 5.77 3.27 -6.59
C LEU A 25 5.65 1.94 -5.84
N ASP A 26 5.81 0.82 -6.55
CA ASP A 26 5.63 -0.56 -6.02
C ASP A 26 6.50 -0.88 -4.80
N LEU A 27 7.57 -0.10 -4.58
CA LEU A 27 8.47 -0.28 -3.46
C LEU A 27 8.18 0.77 -2.38
N PRO A 28 8.09 0.35 -1.10
CA PRO A 28 8.04 1.32 -0.02
C PRO A 28 9.29 2.22 -0.09
N PRO A 29 9.19 3.48 0.34
CA PRO A 29 10.33 4.38 0.40
C PRO A 29 11.50 3.72 1.14
N GLU A 30 12.73 4.01 0.68
CA GLU A 30 13.93 3.57 1.39
C GLU A 30 13.85 4.07 2.83
N ARG A 31 13.97 3.14 3.77
CA ARG A 31 13.98 3.45 5.20
C ARG A 31 15.43 3.43 5.68
N GLU A 32 15.79 4.40 6.51
CA GLU A 32 17.14 4.51 7.08
C GLU A 32 17.47 3.34 8.04
N VAL A 33 16.45 2.64 8.53
CA VAL A 33 16.57 1.54 9.48
C VAL A 33 15.88 0.28 8.97
N ASP A 34 16.56 -0.85 9.17
CA ASP A 34 16.00 -2.17 8.93
C ASP A 34 14.98 -2.52 10.01
N PHE A 35 13.84 -3.08 9.61
CA PHE A 35 12.79 -3.52 10.52
C PHE A 35 12.91 -5.02 10.76
N SER A 36 13.08 -5.42 12.03
CA SER A 36 12.98 -6.81 12.47
C SER A 36 11.61 -7.09 13.09
N ILE A 37 11.07 -8.28 12.84
CA ILE A 37 9.85 -8.76 13.52
C ILE A 37 10.29 -9.75 14.59
N ASP A 38 10.21 -9.34 15.85
CA ASP A 38 10.52 -10.21 16.97
C ASP A 38 9.37 -11.17 17.25
N ILE A 39 9.67 -12.47 17.31
CA ILE A 39 8.71 -13.52 17.64
C ILE A 39 8.98 -14.07 19.04
N ILE A 40 7.93 -14.58 19.68
CA ILE A 40 8.07 -15.25 20.97
C ILE A 40 8.89 -16.55 20.77
N PRO A 41 9.89 -16.84 21.61
CA PRO A 41 10.64 -18.10 21.51
C PRO A 41 9.70 -19.31 21.51
N GLY A 42 9.83 -20.17 20.50
CA GLY A 42 8.97 -21.35 20.31
C GLY A 42 7.81 -21.15 19.32
N THR A 43 7.62 -19.97 18.74
CA THR A 43 6.70 -19.79 17.61
C THR A 43 7.19 -20.56 16.39
N SER A 44 6.35 -21.44 15.84
CA SER A 44 6.60 -22.12 14.58
C SER A 44 5.97 -21.36 13.41
N PRO A 45 6.53 -21.46 12.19
CA PRO A 45 5.91 -20.89 11.00
C PRO A 45 4.49 -21.44 10.80
N ILE A 46 3.58 -20.57 10.36
CA ILE A 46 2.20 -20.94 10.03
C ILE A 46 2.08 -20.93 8.51
N SER A 47 1.47 -21.98 7.94
CA SER A 47 1.12 -22.05 6.53
C SER A 47 -0.38 -22.33 6.42
N MET A 48 -1.08 -21.49 5.65
CA MET A 48 -2.51 -21.60 5.43
C MET A 48 -2.80 -21.43 3.94
N ALA A 49 -3.74 -22.20 3.42
CA ALA A 49 -4.17 -22.04 2.04
C ALA A 49 -4.78 -20.64 1.83
N PRO A 50 -4.45 -19.94 0.72
CA PRO A 50 -5.08 -18.66 0.40
C PRO A 50 -6.59 -18.80 0.27
N TYR A 51 -7.30 -17.70 0.53
CA TYR A 51 -8.73 -17.62 0.28
C TYR A 51 -9.03 -17.77 -1.23
N ARG A 52 -10.10 -18.50 -1.57
CA ARG A 52 -10.57 -18.62 -2.96
C ARG A 52 -11.45 -17.41 -3.30
N MET A 53 -10.82 -16.40 -3.88
CA MET A 53 -11.52 -15.21 -4.38
C MET A 53 -12.32 -15.54 -5.65
N SER A 54 -13.50 -14.94 -5.77
CA SER A 54 -14.30 -14.98 -6.99
C SER A 54 -13.68 -14.12 -8.10
N ALA A 55 -14.10 -14.31 -9.36
CA ALA A 55 -13.60 -13.49 -10.47
C ALA A 55 -13.87 -12.00 -10.26
N ALA A 56 -15.01 -11.64 -9.69
CA ALA A 56 -15.38 -10.26 -9.40
C ALA A 56 -14.53 -9.62 -8.28
N GLU A 57 -13.93 -10.42 -7.39
CA GLU A 57 -13.02 -9.90 -6.36
C GLU A 57 -11.57 -9.78 -6.86
N LEU A 58 -11.22 -10.56 -7.89
CA LEU A 58 -9.90 -10.51 -8.54
C LEU A 58 -9.82 -9.39 -9.59
N GLU A 59 -10.92 -9.07 -10.24
CA GLU A 59 -11.01 -7.91 -11.15
C GLU A 59 -11.23 -6.63 -10.33
N LYS A 60 -10.15 -5.89 -10.07
CA LYS A 60 -10.20 -4.52 -9.57
C LYS A 60 -9.09 -3.67 -10.16
#